data_AF-A0A1G0HY36-F1
#
_entry.id   AF-A0A1G0HY36-F1
#
_cell.length_a   1.000
_cell.length_b   1.000
_cell.length_c   1.000
_cell.angle_alpha   90.00
_cell.angle_beta   90.00
_cell.angle_gamma   90.00
#
_symmetry.space_group_name_H-M   'P 1'
#
loop_
_entity.id
_entity.type
_entity.pdbx_description
1 polymer ?
#
loop_
_entity_poly.entity_id
_entity_poly.type
_entity_poly.pdbx_seq_one_letter_code
_entity_poly.pdbx_strand_id
1 'polypeptide(L)'
;MAKLKKTARAKPAASKSNAAEIQARAEHLSRSLVESAQQIWMAGVGAFTRAQGEGSKLFEALVNEGMNIEKTTRKLATGKVDAVRDAMEDRVGAVRGRASDTWDRLEKVFEDRVQRALNRLGIPGREELAELTARVDALSAHSRKAKAGAPVKKPRAAAAKPKKAVRKPAAKVAAKATRKPARKTLPKAAKPVAPQS
;
A
#
# COMPACT_ATOMS: atom_id res chain seq x y z
N MET A 1 62.85 72.31 15.38
CA MET A 1 62.77 70.88 15.06
C MET A 1 62.26 70.12 16.29
N ALA A 2 61.02 69.61 16.25
CA ALA A 2 60.51 68.74 17.32
C ALA A 2 59.51 67.74 16.74
N LYS A 3 59.58 66.53 17.29
CA LYS A 3 59.01 65.26 16.85
C LYS A 3 57.48 65.24 17.05
N LEU A 4 56.75 64.57 16.15
CA LEU A 4 55.47 63.95 16.50
C LEU A 4 55.42 62.51 15.98
N LYS A 5 55.23 61.59 16.92
CA LYS A 5 55.26 60.13 16.82
C LYS A 5 53.83 59.65 17.06
N LYS A 6 53.15 58.99 16.12
CA LYS A 6 51.94 58.20 16.43
C LYS A 6 51.63 57.07 15.43
N THR A 7 52.01 55.86 15.86
CA THR A 7 51.29 54.57 15.80
C THR A 7 50.95 53.87 14.48
N ALA A 8 51.75 52.83 14.21
CA ALA A 8 51.36 51.41 14.12
C ALA A 8 50.24 51.01 13.14
N ARG A 9 50.66 50.54 11.96
CA ARG A 9 49.95 49.51 11.20
C ARG A 9 50.46 48.14 11.67
N ALA A 10 49.62 47.35 12.33
CA ALA A 10 49.93 45.97 12.69
C ALA A 10 48.93 44.99 12.04
N LYS A 11 49.52 43.87 11.57
CA LYS A 11 48.94 42.55 11.19
C LYS A 11 48.25 42.37 9.82
N PRO A 12 48.93 41.60 8.94
CA PRO A 12 48.32 40.44 8.30
C PRO A 12 49.10 39.12 8.51
N ALA A 13 50.26 39.14 9.19
CA ALA A 13 51.15 37.98 9.30
C ALA A 13 50.67 36.89 10.28
N ALA A 14 49.89 37.25 11.31
CA ALA A 14 49.44 36.29 12.32
C ALA A 14 48.20 35.46 11.93
N SER A 15 47.45 35.85 10.88
CA SER A 15 46.36 34.98 10.39
C SER A 15 46.87 33.88 9.48
N LYS A 16 47.97 34.12 8.76
CA LYS A 16 48.60 33.12 7.87
C LYS A 16 49.30 32.00 8.64
N SER A 17 49.96 32.33 9.76
CA SER A 17 50.59 31.33 10.64
C SER A 17 49.55 30.42 11.30
N ASN A 18 48.43 31.00 11.75
CA ASN A 18 47.33 30.24 12.35
C ASN A 18 46.63 29.36 11.30
N ALA A 19 46.46 29.83 10.06
CA ALA A 19 45.88 29.03 8.99
C ALA A 19 46.75 27.83 8.61
N ALA A 20 48.07 28.02 8.50
CA ALA A 20 49.01 26.94 8.21
C ALA A 20 49.09 25.90 9.34
N GLU A 21 49.04 26.34 10.60
CA GLU A 21 49.04 25.44 11.75
C GLU A 21 47.72 24.64 11.86
N ILE A 22 46.58 25.27 11.59
CA ILE A 22 45.29 24.59 11.54
C ILE A 22 45.26 23.56 10.40
N GLN A 23 45.84 23.88 9.25
CA GLN A 23 45.95 22.95 8.12
C GLN A 23 46.85 21.75 8.45
N ALA A 24 48.00 21.97 9.08
CA ALA A 24 48.88 20.88 9.52
C ALA A 24 48.21 19.97 10.57
N ARG A 25 47.44 20.56 11.50
CA ARG A 25 46.63 19.80 12.47
C ARG A 25 45.51 19.01 11.78
N ALA A 26 44.84 19.58 10.78
CA ALA A 26 43.80 18.89 10.02
C ALA A 26 44.37 17.70 9.23
N GLU A 27 45.56 17.83 8.64
CA GLU A 27 46.26 16.74 7.94
C GLU A 27 46.74 15.65 8.90
N HIS A 28 47.11 16.00 10.13
CA HIS A 28 47.45 15.00 11.15
C HIS A 28 46.20 14.25 11.63
N LEU A 29 45.08 14.96 11.83
CA LEU A 29 43.81 14.36 12.19
C LEU A 29 43.28 13.45 11.08
N SER A 30 43.34 13.87 9.82
CA SER A 30 42.90 13.04 8.69
C SER A 30 43.73 11.76 8.59
N ARG A 31 45.07 11.83 8.77
CA ARG A 31 45.93 10.65 8.81
C ARG A 31 45.58 9.71 9.97
N SER A 32 45.33 10.24 11.16
CA SER A 32 44.94 9.41 12.32
C SER A 32 43.58 8.73 12.14
N LEU A 33 42.63 9.40 11.47
CA LEU A 33 41.32 8.84 11.15
C LEU A 33 41.42 7.74 10.09
N VAL A 34 42.25 7.94 9.06
CA VAL A 34 42.50 6.91 8.04
C VAL A 34 43.17 5.68 8.65
N GLU A 35 44.16 5.89 9.54
CA GLU A 35 44.83 4.80 10.25
C GLU A 35 43.85 4.03 11.16
N SER A 36 43.01 4.74 11.92
CA SER A 36 41.98 4.11 12.75
C SER A 36 40.94 3.36 11.90
N ALA A 37 40.51 3.92 10.78
CA ALA A 37 39.59 3.26 9.85
C ALA A 37 40.21 1.99 9.26
N GLN A 38 41.50 2.02 8.91
CA GLN A 38 42.24 0.85 8.43
C GLN A 38 42.34 -0.24 9.50
N GLN A 39 42.58 0.14 10.76
CA GLN A 39 42.61 -0.80 11.88
C GLN A 39 41.24 -1.41 12.16
N ILE A 40 40.18 -0.62 12.15
CA ILE A 40 38.80 -1.11 12.30
C ILE A 40 38.46 -2.06 11.16
N TRP A 41 38.85 -1.74 9.93
CA TRP A 41 38.62 -2.59 8.77
C TRP A 41 39.37 -3.92 8.87
N MET A 42 40.67 -3.89 9.20
CA MET A 42 41.47 -5.10 9.40
C MET A 42 40.96 -5.96 10.55
N ALA A 43 40.53 -5.35 11.65
CA ALA A 43 39.87 -6.05 12.75
C ALA A 43 38.55 -6.67 12.32
N GLY A 44 37.74 -5.96 11.51
CA GLY A 44 36.50 -6.46 10.94
C GLY A 44 36.72 -7.66 10.02
N VAL A 45 37.72 -7.60 9.13
CA VAL A 45 38.08 -8.70 8.23
C VAL A 45 38.63 -9.89 9.02
N GLY A 46 39.51 -9.66 10.01
CA GLY A 46 40.06 -10.73 10.86
C GLY A 46 38.99 -11.41 11.72
N ALA A 47 38.07 -10.66 12.32
CA ALA A 47 36.95 -11.19 13.07
C ALA A 47 35.98 -11.97 12.18
N PHE A 48 35.71 -11.48 10.96
CA PHE A 48 34.88 -12.19 9.98
C PHE A 48 35.51 -13.52 9.56
N THR A 49 36.82 -13.54 9.27
CA THR A 49 37.53 -14.79 8.94
C THR A 49 37.56 -15.76 10.12
N ARG A 50 37.72 -15.27 11.36
CA ARG A 50 37.66 -16.12 12.56
C ARG A 50 36.26 -16.68 12.81
N ALA A 51 35.22 -15.88 12.57
CA ALA A 51 33.83 -16.31 12.59
C ALA A 51 33.49 -17.31 11.48
N GLN A 52 34.14 -17.25 10.31
CA GLN A 52 34.00 -18.30 9.29
C GLN A 52 34.65 -19.63 9.73
N GLY A 53 35.82 -19.58 10.36
CA GLY A 53 36.53 -20.78 10.85
C GLY A 53 35.89 -21.44 12.08
N GLU A 54 35.30 -20.65 12.98
CA GLU A 54 34.61 -21.14 14.18
C GLU A 54 33.10 -21.28 13.96
N GLY A 55 32.54 -20.63 12.93
CA GLY A 55 31.11 -20.61 12.61
C GLY A 55 30.57 -21.97 12.19
N SER A 56 31.37 -22.81 11.52
CA SER A 56 30.97 -24.20 11.20
C SER A 56 30.82 -25.04 12.47
N LYS A 57 31.70 -24.89 13.46
CA LYS A 57 31.61 -25.60 14.74
C LYS A 57 30.46 -25.11 15.61
N LEU A 58 30.21 -23.80 15.65
CA LEU A 58 29.02 -23.26 16.32
C LEU A 58 27.74 -23.68 15.59
N PHE A 59 27.75 -23.70 14.26
CA PHE A 59 26.63 -24.20 13.47
C PHE A 59 26.38 -25.67 13.73
N GLU A 60 27.39 -26.53 13.71
CA GLU A 60 27.28 -27.95 14.06
C GLU A 60 26.80 -28.15 15.50
N ALA A 61 27.28 -27.36 16.45
CA ALA A 61 26.81 -27.40 17.84
C ALA A 61 25.33 -26.98 17.94
N LEU A 62 24.93 -25.91 17.27
CA LEU A 62 23.54 -25.44 17.20
C LEU A 62 22.63 -26.44 16.47
N VAL A 63 23.14 -27.12 15.43
CA VAL A 63 22.42 -28.16 14.70
C VAL A 63 22.25 -29.40 15.56
N ASN A 64 23.28 -29.83 16.29
CA ASN A 64 23.19 -30.95 17.23
C ASN A 64 22.22 -30.64 18.38
N GLU A 65 22.27 -29.43 18.92
CA GLU A 65 21.33 -28.97 19.93
C GLU A 65 19.91 -28.89 19.36
N GLY A 66 19.75 -28.41 18.12
CA GLY A 66 18.49 -28.42 17.39
C GLY A 66 17.93 -29.83 17.19
N MET A 67 18.76 -30.79 16.79
CA MET A 67 18.37 -32.21 16.68
C MET A 67 18.00 -32.81 18.04
N ASN A 68 18.69 -32.43 19.11
CA ASN A 68 18.39 -32.90 20.47
C ASN A 68 17.07 -32.31 20.99
N ILE A 69 16.85 -31.01 20.76
CA ILE A 69 15.59 -30.32 21.05
C ILE A 69 14.47 -30.90 20.20
N GLU A 70 14.70 -31.21 18.91
CA GLU A 70 13.68 -31.83 18.05
C GLU A 70 13.35 -33.24 18.52
N LYS A 71 14.34 -34.07 18.87
CA LYS A 71 14.11 -35.42 19.43
C LYS A 71 13.35 -35.35 20.76
N THR A 72 13.71 -34.42 21.62
CA THR A 72 13.07 -34.21 22.93
C THR A 72 11.66 -33.66 22.75
N THR A 73 11.48 -32.68 21.86
CA THR A 73 10.20 -32.10 21.49
C THR A 73 9.32 -33.15 20.81
N ARG A 74 9.84 -33.99 19.92
CA ARG A 74 9.11 -35.08 19.28
C ARG A 74 8.64 -36.11 20.30
N LYS A 75 9.50 -36.50 21.26
CA LYS A 75 9.13 -37.42 22.36
C LYS A 75 8.06 -36.83 23.28
N LEU A 76 8.19 -35.55 23.63
CA LEU A 76 7.19 -34.82 24.44
C LEU A 76 5.91 -34.54 23.65
N ALA A 77 6.04 -34.31 22.35
CA ALA A 77 4.95 -34.06 21.42
C ALA A 77 4.11 -35.31 21.21
N THR A 78 4.72 -36.47 20.94
CA THR A 78 3.96 -37.72 20.78
C THR A 78 3.13 -38.09 22.02
N GLY A 79 3.39 -37.52 23.20
CA GLY A 79 2.57 -37.71 24.40
C GLY A 79 1.60 -36.56 24.75
N LYS A 80 1.76 -35.36 24.17
CA LYS A 80 1.00 -34.14 24.56
C LYS A 80 0.47 -33.31 23.38
N VAL A 81 0.86 -33.61 22.15
CA VAL A 81 0.52 -32.81 20.97
C VAL A 81 -0.89 -33.06 20.47
N ASP A 82 -1.51 -34.23 20.62
CA ASP A 82 -2.88 -34.38 20.08
C ASP A 82 -3.87 -33.41 20.75
N ALA A 83 -3.84 -33.30 22.09
CA ALA A 83 -4.71 -32.35 22.81
C ALA A 83 -4.32 -30.88 22.61
N VAL A 84 -3.02 -30.57 22.48
CA VAL A 84 -2.55 -29.19 22.26
C VAL A 84 -2.71 -28.76 20.81
N ARG A 85 -2.59 -29.69 19.86
CA ARG A 85 -2.82 -29.49 18.44
C ARG A 85 -4.29 -29.18 18.20
N ASP A 86 -5.22 -29.96 18.76
CA ASP A 86 -6.65 -29.66 18.63
C ASP A 86 -6.99 -28.28 19.19
N ALA A 87 -6.48 -27.93 20.38
CA ALA A 87 -6.67 -26.60 20.97
C ALA A 87 -5.99 -25.47 20.18
N MET A 88 -4.86 -25.75 19.53
CA MET A 88 -4.13 -24.78 18.71
C MET A 88 -4.77 -24.62 17.33
N GLU A 89 -5.27 -25.69 16.72
CA GLU A 89 -6.00 -25.70 15.46
C GLU A 89 -7.27 -24.85 15.59
N ASP A 90 -8.02 -25.02 16.70
CA ASP A 90 -9.19 -24.20 17.02
C ASP A 90 -8.83 -22.71 17.22
N ARG A 91 -7.73 -22.43 17.93
CA ARG A 91 -7.29 -21.05 18.20
C ARG A 91 -6.71 -20.38 16.96
N VAL A 92 -5.96 -21.11 16.15
CA VAL A 92 -5.38 -20.65 14.87
C VAL A 92 -6.48 -20.46 13.84
N GLY A 93 -7.52 -21.30 13.80
CA GLY A 93 -8.70 -21.10 12.95
C GLY A 93 -9.42 -19.80 13.30
N ALA A 94 -9.64 -19.53 14.59
CA ALA A 94 -10.29 -18.30 15.06
C ALA A 94 -9.43 -17.02 14.86
N VAL A 95 -8.10 -17.14 14.93
CA VAL A 95 -7.17 -16.03 14.65
C VAL A 95 -7.02 -15.83 13.15
N ARG A 96 -6.95 -16.89 12.35
CA ARG A 96 -6.89 -16.81 10.89
C ARG A 96 -8.13 -16.10 10.35
N GLY A 97 -9.33 -16.44 10.81
CA GLY A 97 -10.57 -15.76 10.41
C GLY A 97 -10.54 -14.25 10.65
N ARG A 98 -10.11 -13.80 11.85
CA ARG A 98 -9.99 -12.36 12.16
C ARG A 98 -8.78 -11.69 11.49
N ALA A 99 -7.71 -12.46 11.28
CA ALA A 99 -6.51 -11.99 10.62
C ALA A 99 -6.75 -11.79 9.12
N SER A 100 -7.60 -12.58 8.48
CA SER A 100 -8.02 -12.39 7.08
C SER A 100 -8.60 -10.99 6.88
N ASP A 101 -9.58 -10.58 7.69
CA ASP A 101 -10.19 -9.24 7.57
C ASP A 101 -9.17 -8.11 7.79
N THR A 102 -8.19 -8.31 8.68
CA THR A 102 -7.11 -7.34 8.85
C THR A 102 -6.09 -7.38 7.72
N TRP A 103 -5.89 -8.54 7.11
CA TRP A 103 -5.03 -8.73 5.95
C TRP A 103 -5.62 -8.07 4.71
N ASP A 104 -6.93 -8.22 4.47
CA ASP A 104 -7.66 -7.49 3.42
C ASP A 104 -7.55 -5.97 3.59
N ARG A 105 -7.56 -5.47 4.84
CA ARG A 105 -7.32 -4.04 5.11
C ARG A 105 -5.86 -3.64 4.85
N LEU A 106 -4.90 -4.49 5.18
CA LEU A 106 -3.49 -4.26 4.88
C LEU A 106 -3.22 -4.28 3.39
N GLU A 107 -3.89 -5.15 2.63
CA GLU A 107 -3.81 -5.19 1.16
C GLU A 107 -4.27 -3.86 0.56
N LYS A 108 -5.37 -3.30 1.05
CA LYS A 108 -5.84 -1.96 0.63
C LYS A 108 -4.84 -0.85 0.97
N VAL A 109 -4.29 -0.84 2.18
CA VAL A 109 -3.30 0.17 2.59
C VAL A 109 -1.98 0.02 1.82
N PHE A 110 -1.62 -1.22 1.49
CA PHE A 110 -0.47 -1.53 0.65
C PHE A 110 -0.70 -1.02 -0.77
N GLU A 111 -1.85 -1.34 -1.38
CA GLU A 111 -2.20 -0.84 -2.72
C GLU A 111 -2.19 0.70 -2.74
N ASP A 112 -2.82 1.36 -1.77
CA ASP A 112 -2.80 2.83 -1.66
C ASP A 112 -1.38 3.40 -1.55
N ARG A 113 -0.48 2.70 -0.83
CA ARG A 113 0.89 3.15 -0.62
C ARG A 113 1.75 2.90 -1.86
N VAL A 114 1.53 1.78 -2.55
CA VAL A 114 2.15 1.47 -3.84
C VAL A 114 1.68 2.46 -4.90
N GLN A 115 0.38 2.74 -4.99
CA GLN A 115 -0.18 3.75 -5.89
C GLN A 115 0.40 5.15 -5.58
N ARG A 116 0.48 5.55 -4.31
CA ARG A 116 1.14 6.83 -3.94
C ARG A 116 2.60 6.89 -4.33
N ALA A 117 3.34 5.78 -4.23
CA ALA A 117 4.74 5.72 -4.65
C ALA A 117 4.87 5.82 -6.18
N LEU A 118 4.01 5.12 -6.92
CA LEU A 118 3.97 5.15 -8.39
C LEU A 118 3.57 6.53 -8.92
N ASN A 119 2.55 7.16 -8.33
CA ASN A 119 2.13 8.52 -8.69
C ASN A 119 3.24 9.55 -8.43
N ARG A 120 4.01 9.40 -7.35
CA ARG A 120 5.20 10.23 -7.08
C ARG A 120 6.31 10.04 -8.11
N LEU A 121 6.39 8.87 -8.73
CA LEU A 121 7.31 8.56 -9.82
C LEU A 121 6.77 8.98 -11.20
N GLY A 122 5.57 9.59 -11.25
CA GLY A 122 4.95 10.08 -12.47
C GLY A 122 4.29 8.98 -13.32
N ILE A 123 4.04 7.80 -12.75
CA ILE A 123 3.35 6.70 -13.42
C ILE A 123 1.84 6.88 -13.19
N PRO A 124 1.03 7.15 -14.23
CA PRO A 124 -0.41 7.29 -14.09
C PRO A 124 -1.08 5.97 -13.67
N GLY A 125 -2.06 6.07 -12.78
CA GLY A 125 -2.81 4.91 -12.29
C GLY A 125 -3.82 4.36 -13.31
N ARG A 126 -4.36 3.16 -13.05
CA ARG A 126 -5.37 2.51 -13.90
C ARG A 126 -6.65 3.35 -14.05
N GLU A 127 -7.13 3.94 -12.96
CA GLU A 127 -8.35 4.77 -12.96
C GLU A 127 -8.18 6.05 -13.78
N GLU A 128 -7.01 6.70 -13.68
CA GLU A 128 -6.72 7.91 -14.46
C GLU A 128 -6.60 7.60 -15.95
N LEU A 129 -6.02 6.45 -16.32
CA LEU A 129 -5.99 5.97 -17.70
C LEU A 129 -7.40 5.66 -18.23
N ALA A 130 -8.26 5.08 -17.39
CA ALA A 130 -9.65 4.79 -17.76
C ALA A 130 -10.45 6.08 -17.97
N GLU A 131 -10.32 7.07 -17.09
CA GLU A 131 -10.97 8.37 -17.22
C GLU A 131 -10.46 9.13 -18.45
N LEU A 132 -9.15 9.13 -18.68
CA LEU A 132 -8.55 9.75 -19.87
C LEU A 132 -9.06 9.08 -21.15
N THR A 133 -9.13 7.76 -21.19
CA THR A 133 -9.69 7.00 -22.32
C THR A 133 -11.14 7.40 -22.58
N ALA A 134 -11.97 7.46 -21.55
CA ALA A 134 -13.37 7.89 -21.67
C ALA A 134 -13.51 9.33 -22.21
N ARG A 135 -12.65 10.26 -21.75
CA ARG A 135 -12.63 11.63 -22.26
C ARG A 135 -12.18 11.70 -23.73
N VAL A 136 -11.19 10.90 -24.12
CA VAL A 136 -10.72 10.80 -25.51
C VAL A 136 -11.82 10.24 -26.41
N ASP A 137 -12.56 9.23 -25.96
CA ASP A 137 -13.68 8.67 -26.71
C ASP A 137 -14.82 9.68 -26.89
N ALA A 138 -15.16 10.42 -25.84
CA ALA A 138 -16.14 11.50 -25.90
C ALA A 138 -15.71 12.60 -26.87
N LEU A 139 -14.46 13.05 -26.79
CA LEU A 139 -13.91 14.06 -27.70
C LEU A 139 -13.86 13.57 -29.15
N SER A 140 -13.48 12.30 -29.36
CA SER A 140 -13.49 11.65 -30.67
C SER A 140 -14.91 11.54 -31.23
N ALA A 141 -15.92 11.31 -30.39
CA ALA A 141 -17.32 11.34 -30.79
C ALA A 141 -17.78 12.76 -31.18
N HIS A 142 -17.38 13.79 -30.42
CA HIS A 142 -17.67 15.18 -30.76
C HIS A 142 -17.00 15.64 -32.06
N SER A 143 -15.73 15.26 -32.28
CA SER A 143 -15.01 15.53 -33.53
C SER A 143 -15.67 14.84 -34.73
N ARG A 144 -16.05 13.57 -34.60
CA ARG A 144 -16.81 12.85 -35.65
C ARG A 144 -18.16 13.50 -35.94
N LYS A 145 -18.90 13.92 -34.91
CA LYS A 145 -20.19 14.62 -35.07
C LYS A 145 -20.03 16.00 -35.71
N ALA A 146 -19.00 16.75 -35.34
CA ALA A 146 -18.70 18.06 -35.93
C ALA A 146 -18.31 17.93 -37.42
N LYS A 147 -17.60 16.85 -37.80
CA LYS A 147 -17.28 16.56 -39.20
C LYS A 147 -18.44 16.00 -40.02
N ALA A 148 -19.49 15.46 -39.39
CA ALA A 148 -20.67 14.87 -40.05
C ALA A 148 -21.88 15.83 -40.14
N GLY A 149 -21.77 17.07 -39.65
CA GLY A 149 -22.90 17.94 -39.33
C GLY A 149 -23.31 19.01 -40.36
N ALA A 150 -23.02 18.86 -41.66
CA ALA A 150 -23.59 19.74 -42.69
C ALA A 150 -24.58 18.97 -43.58
N PRO A 151 -25.89 19.04 -43.28
CA PRO A 151 -26.84 19.45 -44.33
C PRO A 151 -28.01 20.35 -43.87
N VAL A 152 -28.50 21.13 -44.85
CA VAL A 152 -29.50 22.22 -44.79
C VAL A 152 -30.90 21.74 -44.37
N LYS A 153 -31.59 22.51 -43.51
CA LYS A 153 -32.95 22.27 -42.98
C LYS A 153 -34.07 22.80 -43.89
N LYS A 154 -35.25 22.13 -43.88
CA LYS A 154 -36.57 22.66 -44.27
C LYS A 154 -37.63 22.26 -43.22
N PRO A 155 -38.54 23.15 -42.76
CA PRO A 155 -39.57 22.81 -41.77
C PRO A 155 -40.93 22.48 -42.41
N ARG A 156 -41.73 21.63 -41.74
CA ARG A 156 -43.08 21.17 -42.14
C ARG A 156 -44.14 21.74 -41.19
N ALA A 157 -45.25 22.19 -41.77
CA ALA A 157 -46.39 22.87 -41.16
C ALA A 157 -47.26 22.00 -40.22
N ALA A 158 -47.87 22.64 -39.22
CA ALA A 158 -48.79 22.07 -38.25
C ALA A 158 -50.26 22.09 -38.74
N ALA A 159 -51.01 21.03 -38.45
CA ALA A 159 -52.45 20.91 -38.73
C ALA A 159 -53.26 20.81 -37.42
N ALA A 160 -54.38 21.53 -37.37
CA ALA A 160 -55.33 21.60 -36.25
C ALA A 160 -56.64 20.85 -36.55
N LYS A 161 -57.31 20.31 -35.51
CA LYS A 161 -58.74 20.54 -35.14
C LYS A 161 -59.31 19.56 -34.07
N PRO A 162 -60.44 19.89 -33.37
CA PRO A 162 -60.82 19.33 -32.05
C PRO A 162 -62.21 18.64 -31.92
N LYS A 163 -62.40 17.95 -30.76
CA LYS A 163 -63.60 17.68 -29.89
C LYS A 163 -64.88 16.91 -30.36
N LYS A 164 -64.98 15.65 -29.88
CA LYS A 164 -66.03 14.88 -29.13
C LYS A 164 -67.53 15.31 -29.12
N ALA A 165 -68.42 14.35 -29.41
CA ALA A 165 -69.75 14.18 -28.80
C ALA A 165 -70.18 12.68 -28.87
N VAL A 166 -70.72 12.12 -27.78
CA VAL A 166 -71.12 10.71 -27.63
C VAL A 166 -72.59 10.63 -27.22
N ARG A 167 -73.39 9.79 -27.91
CA ARG A 167 -74.67 9.24 -27.41
C ARG A 167 -74.64 7.71 -27.54
N LYS A 168 -75.00 7.05 -26.44
CA LYS A 168 -75.23 5.59 -26.20
C LYS A 168 -76.59 5.14 -26.77
N PRO A 169 -77.07 3.88 -26.60
CA PRO A 169 -76.42 2.57 -26.38
C PRO A 169 -77.02 1.42 -27.26
N ALA A 170 -76.37 0.25 -27.37
CA ALA A 170 -77.04 -1.08 -27.41
C ALA A 170 -76.03 -2.25 -27.46
N ALA A 171 -76.45 -3.37 -26.88
CA ALA A 171 -75.72 -4.59 -26.53
C ALA A 171 -75.14 -5.41 -27.70
N LYS A 172 -74.12 -6.27 -27.42
CA LYS A 172 -74.17 -7.75 -27.54
C LYS A 172 -72.80 -8.43 -27.27
N VAL A 173 -72.73 -9.18 -26.15
CA VAL A 173 -72.20 -10.57 -25.97
C VAL A 173 -70.70 -10.91 -26.16
N ALA A 174 -70.23 -11.76 -25.21
CA ALA A 174 -69.12 -12.73 -25.25
C ALA A 174 -67.67 -12.19 -25.18
N ALA A 175 -66.71 -12.75 -24.45
CA ALA A 175 -66.62 -13.94 -23.60
C ALA A 175 -65.32 -13.87 -22.77
N LYS A 176 -65.27 -14.62 -21.63
CA LYS A 176 -64.15 -15.49 -21.16
C LYS A 176 -62.77 -14.80 -20.93
N ALA A 177 -62.01 -14.98 -19.84
CA ALA A 177 -61.95 -15.99 -18.80
C ALA A 177 -60.85 -15.59 -17.78
N THR A 178 -61.00 -16.06 -16.53
CA THR A 178 -59.97 -16.60 -15.61
C THR A 178 -58.78 -15.71 -15.21
N ARG A 179 -58.22 -15.73 -13.99
CA ARG A 179 -58.43 -16.45 -12.73
C ARG A 179 -57.54 -15.70 -11.69
N LYS A 180 -58.06 -15.59 -10.47
CA LYS A 180 -57.37 -15.25 -9.19
C LYS A 180 -56.60 -16.51 -8.68
N PRO A 181 -56.02 -16.57 -7.46
CA PRO A 181 -55.20 -15.66 -6.63
C PRO A 181 -53.93 -16.37 -6.05
N ALA A 182 -53.25 -15.70 -5.09
CA ALA A 182 -52.59 -16.21 -3.86
C ALA A 182 -51.08 -15.86 -3.81
N ARG A 183 -50.59 -14.93 -2.98
CA ARG A 183 -50.48 -14.85 -1.50
C ARG A 183 -49.70 -16.01 -0.88
N LYS A 184 -48.50 -15.71 -0.34
CA LYS A 184 -48.02 -16.27 0.93
C LYS A 184 -46.96 -15.39 1.58
N THR A 185 -47.28 -15.01 2.82
CA THR A 185 -46.48 -14.38 3.86
C THR A 185 -45.84 -15.45 4.75
N LEU A 186 -44.67 -15.21 5.34
CA LEU A 186 -44.42 -15.22 6.81
C LEU A 186 -42.90 -15.08 7.15
N PRO A 187 -42.53 -14.46 8.29
CA PRO A 187 -41.14 -14.17 8.73
C PRO A 187 -40.68 -15.01 9.96
N LYS A 188 -39.52 -14.64 10.56
CA LYS A 188 -38.98 -14.91 11.94
C LYS A 188 -37.88 -16.01 12.02
N ALA A 189 -36.60 -15.75 12.33
CA ALA A 189 -35.85 -15.21 13.51
C ALA A 189 -35.50 -16.25 14.59
N ALA A 190 -34.22 -16.33 15.01
CA ALA A 190 -33.76 -16.43 16.42
C ALA A 190 -32.22 -16.61 16.54
N LYS A 191 -31.58 -15.73 17.33
CA LYS A 191 -30.32 -15.96 18.08
C LYS A 191 -30.70 -16.21 19.54
N PRO A 192 -29.83 -16.85 20.34
CA PRO A 192 -29.57 -16.30 21.66
C PRO A 192 -28.08 -16.23 22.03
N VAL A 193 -27.82 -15.33 22.98
CA VAL A 193 -26.56 -15.01 23.65
C VAL A 193 -26.61 -15.62 25.07
N ALA A 194 -25.44 -15.86 25.68
CA ALA A 194 -25.13 -16.58 26.92
C ALA A 194 -25.86 -16.11 28.22
N PRO A 195 -25.62 -16.73 29.41
CA PRO A 195 -24.50 -16.29 30.26
C PRO A 195 -23.81 -17.33 31.17
N GLN A 196 -22.67 -16.85 31.68
CA GLN A 196 -21.75 -17.24 32.76
C GLN A 196 -22.21 -18.17 33.89
N SER A 197 -21.30 -19.07 34.32
CA SER A 197 -20.83 -19.29 35.72
C SER A 197 -19.52 -20.05 35.69
#